data_AF-A0A395IN47-F1
#
_entry.id   AF-A0A395IN47-F1
#
_cell.length_a   1.000
_cell.length_b   1.000
_cell.length_c   1.000
_cell.angle_alpha   90.00
_cell.angle_beta   90.00
_cell.angle_gamma   90.00
#
_symmetry.space_group_name_H-M   'P 1'
#
loop_
_entity.id
_entity.type
_entity.pdbx_description
1 polymer ?
#
loop_
_entity_poly.entity_id
_entity_poly.type
_entity_poly.pdbx_seq_one_letter_code
_entity_poly.pdbx_strand_id
1 'polypeptide(L)'
;MVMIFIRMRWVRVQGLETFFPPVYGLDGCSLDDMLFLDWDKLWWPKYDVHTWTIPIEMAQSMFLFVTLIGLARCKVWIRLLMFVVIMLYSLKCGRWAAFEFIGGALVAEVGLIQQARAERESNKEVSASDEEASGSWKTSAVYAFWTANFIFAMWIAGWPNKNVLKTPGLSRIAPHTMEPYWSQKPQEQQAFSWFALGAMQVVFACQQLPLLQKFFTSGPAQYLANISYALYLMHGPFLDIFAHRWMPYVWSAVGGIENSGMWSRTFAWFGGILGLSIPIFWAADIFWRAVDIPSVELAKWLEGNCIVKED
;
A
#
# COMPACT_ATOMS: atom_id res chain seq x y z
N MET A 1 -6.08 19.87 -9.53
CA MET A 1 -6.51 20.64 -8.34
C MET A 1 -5.35 21.40 -7.69
N VAL A 2 -4.20 20.77 -7.44
CA VAL A 2 -2.98 21.40 -6.88
C VAL A 2 -2.56 22.67 -7.66
N MET A 3 -2.61 22.61 -9.00
CA MET A 3 -2.36 23.77 -9.87
C MET A 3 -3.35 24.93 -9.68
N ILE A 4 -4.60 24.65 -9.30
CA ILE A 4 -5.61 25.66 -8.98
C ILE A 4 -5.24 26.32 -7.64
N PHE A 5 -4.86 25.55 -6.63
CA PHE A 5 -4.41 26.07 -5.34
C PHE A 5 -3.10 26.86 -5.43
N ILE A 6 -2.17 26.43 -6.28
CA ILE A 6 -0.95 27.18 -6.62
C ILE A 6 -1.33 28.50 -7.32
N ARG A 7 -2.25 28.48 -8.29
CA ARG A 7 -2.73 29.69 -9.00
C ARG A 7 -3.49 30.66 -8.09
N MET A 8 -4.18 30.15 -7.07
CA MET A 8 -4.81 30.94 -6.01
C MET A 8 -3.82 31.42 -4.92
N ARG A 9 -2.52 31.09 -5.04
CA ARG A 9 -1.46 31.36 -4.04
C ARG A 9 -1.71 30.75 -2.66
N TRP A 10 -2.51 29.69 -2.59
CA TRP A 10 -2.81 28.99 -1.34
C TRP A 10 -1.72 27.98 -0.98
N VAL A 11 -0.95 27.51 -1.96
CA VAL A 11 0.25 26.67 -1.79
C VAL A 11 1.47 27.47 -2.24
N ARG A 12 2.52 27.49 -1.41
CA ARG A 12 3.72 28.30 -1.65
C ARG A 12 4.73 27.49 -2.46
N VAL A 13 4.71 27.62 -3.79
CA VAL A 13 5.74 27.02 -4.67
C VAL A 13 6.60 28.12 -5.27
N GLN A 14 7.92 28.01 -5.10
CA GLN A 14 8.89 28.79 -5.89
C GLN A 14 9.09 28.09 -7.24
N GLY A 15 8.80 28.78 -8.34
CA GLY A 15 9.07 28.32 -9.71
C GLY A 15 7.95 27.50 -10.35
N LEU A 16 7.09 28.17 -11.12
CA LEU A 16 6.23 27.53 -12.12
C LEU A 16 7.03 27.44 -13.42
N GLU A 17 7.60 26.27 -13.72
CA GLU A 17 7.78 25.89 -15.13
C GLU A 17 6.41 25.47 -15.68
N THR A 18 6.13 25.86 -16.91
CA THR A 18 4.82 26.04 -17.52
C THR A 18 3.85 24.84 -17.45
N PHE A 19 2.54 25.16 -17.47
CA PHE A 19 1.39 24.23 -17.45
C PHE A 19 1.39 23.19 -18.59
N PHE A 20 2.15 23.48 -19.65
CA PHE A 20 2.54 22.52 -20.66
C PHE A 20 4.07 22.47 -20.62
N PRO A 21 4.71 21.30 -20.45
CA PRO A 21 6.02 21.12 -21.06
C PRO A 21 5.86 21.50 -22.53
N PRO A 22 6.81 22.23 -23.15
CA PRO A 22 6.87 22.24 -24.60
C PRO A 22 6.79 20.78 -25.05
N VAL A 23 5.95 20.46 -26.03
CA VAL A 23 5.90 19.11 -26.63
C VAL A 23 7.31 18.68 -27.12
N TYR A 24 8.21 19.64 -27.31
CA TYR A 24 9.66 19.51 -27.53
C TYR A 24 10.48 18.97 -26.34
N GLY A 25 9.89 18.74 -25.16
CA GLY A 25 10.53 18.07 -24.02
C GLY A 25 10.45 16.54 -24.10
N LEU A 26 9.68 15.99 -25.06
CA LEU A 26 9.70 14.57 -25.40
C LEU A 26 10.97 14.17 -26.17
N ASP A 27 11.81 15.12 -26.57
CA ASP A 27 13.13 14.85 -27.17
C ASP A 27 14.16 14.40 -26.11
N GLY A 28 13.84 14.54 -24.82
CA GLY A 28 14.68 14.13 -23.68
C GLY A 28 14.13 12.96 -22.86
N CYS A 29 12.86 12.56 -23.05
CA CYS A 29 12.41 11.23 -22.64
C CYS A 29 13.03 10.25 -23.63
N SER A 30 14.26 9.83 -23.35
CA SER A 30 14.79 8.66 -24.02
C SER A 30 13.75 7.56 -23.87
N LEU A 31 13.62 6.73 -24.89
CA LEU A 31 12.86 5.50 -24.74
C LEU A 31 13.35 4.72 -23.51
N ASP A 32 14.57 4.92 -22.99
CA ASP A 32 15.04 4.34 -21.72
C ASP A 32 14.36 4.91 -20.45
N ASP A 33 13.93 6.17 -20.42
CA ASP A 33 13.12 6.73 -19.33
C ASP A 33 11.65 6.28 -19.42
N MET A 34 11.20 5.94 -20.63
CA MET A 34 9.87 5.40 -20.91
C MET A 34 9.84 3.86 -20.86
N LEU A 35 10.97 3.20 -21.09
CA LEU A 35 11.21 1.76 -21.07
C LEU A 35 11.54 1.35 -19.64
N PHE A 36 10.49 0.97 -18.93
CA PHE A 36 10.31 -0.39 -18.41
C PHE A 36 11.51 -1.15 -17.76
N LEU A 37 12.61 -0.53 -17.32
CA LEU A 37 13.79 -1.24 -16.78
C LEU A 37 14.20 -0.84 -15.35
N ASP A 38 13.86 0.36 -14.87
CA ASP A 38 14.16 0.79 -13.49
C ASP A 38 12.91 1.20 -12.68
N TRP A 39 11.94 0.28 -12.62
CA TRP A 39 10.59 0.48 -12.09
C TRP A 39 10.43 0.75 -10.60
N ASP A 40 11.44 0.46 -9.80
CA ASP A 40 11.41 0.66 -8.33
C ASP A 40 12.26 1.86 -7.91
N LYS A 41 12.65 2.71 -8.88
CA LYS A 41 13.39 3.92 -8.59
C LYS A 41 12.48 4.90 -7.88
N LEU A 42 12.84 5.24 -6.65
CA LEU A 42 12.22 6.34 -5.91
C LEU A 42 12.38 7.63 -6.71
N TRP A 43 11.28 8.08 -7.29
CA TRP A 43 11.18 9.37 -7.93
C TRP A 43 10.47 10.32 -6.98
N TRP A 44 11.14 11.41 -6.61
CA TRP A 44 10.55 12.45 -5.77
C TRP A 44 9.97 13.52 -6.69
N PRO A 45 8.64 13.57 -6.88
CA PRO A 45 8.05 14.54 -7.76
C PRO A 45 8.30 15.94 -7.20
N LYS A 46 8.49 16.94 -8.08
CA LYS A 46 8.67 18.34 -7.68
C LYS A 46 7.45 18.88 -6.90
N TYR A 47 6.27 18.34 -7.19
CA TYR A 47 5.00 18.69 -6.56
C TYR A 47 4.50 17.48 -5.76
N ASP A 48 4.03 17.69 -4.52
CA ASP A 48 3.42 16.63 -3.71
C ASP A 48 4.30 15.38 -3.57
N VAL A 49 5.39 15.51 -2.80
CA VAL A 49 6.43 14.47 -2.59
C VAL A 49 5.84 13.13 -2.15
N HIS A 50 4.68 13.12 -1.48
CA HIS A 50 4.02 11.90 -1.05
C HIS A 50 3.56 11.02 -2.20
N THR A 51 3.32 11.56 -3.41
CA THR A 51 2.82 10.81 -4.59
C THR A 51 3.89 9.98 -5.32
N TRP A 52 5.06 9.79 -4.71
CA TRP A 52 6.19 9.06 -5.29
C TRP A 52 5.89 7.58 -5.60
N THR A 53 4.88 6.98 -4.97
CA THR A 53 4.52 5.57 -5.20
C THR A 53 3.70 5.35 -6.46
N ILE A 54 2.95 6.36 -6.94
CA ILE A 54 2.02 6.21 -8.08
C ILE A 54 2.70 5.64 -9.34
N PRO A 55 3.88 6.13 -9.78
CA PRO A 55 4.53 5.57 -10.96
C PRO A 55 4.99 4.11 -10.74
N ILE A 56 5.44 3.78 -9.53
CA ILE A 56 5.85 2.42 -9.15
C ILE A 56 4.62 1.50 -9.17
N GLU A 57 3.50 1.95 -8.61
CA GLU A 57 2.24 1.20 -8.59
C GLU A 57 1.74 0.91 -10.02
N MET A 58 1.81 1.90 -10.92
CA MET A 58 1.44 1.71 -12.32
C MET A 58 2.35 0.69 -13.02
N ALA A 59 3.66 0.84 -12.85
CA ALA A 59 4.66 -0.07 -13.41
C ALA A 59 4.47 -1.52 -12.95
N GLN A 60 4.31 -1.72 -11.64
CA GLN A 60 4.16 -3.04 -11.06
C GLN A 60 2.78 -3.66 -11.35
N SER A 61 1.75 -2.84 -11.54
CA SER A 61 0.45 -3.31 -12.06
C SER A 61 0.57 -3.87 -13.48
N MET A 62 1.32 -3.20 -14.36
CA MET A 62 1.59 -3.70 -15.71
C MET A 62 2.42 -4.98 -15.69
N PHE A 63 3.46 -5.03 -14.85
CA PHE A 63 4.26 -6.24 -14.65
C PHE A 63 3.42 -7.42 -14.16
N LEU A 64 2.53 -7.19 -13.20
CA LEU A 64 1.58 -8.19 -12.72
C LEU A 64 0.64 -8.64 -13.84
N PHE A 65 0.06 -7.71 -14.62
CA PHE A 65 -0.84 -8.04 -15.73
C PHE A 65 -0.18 -8.94 -16.78
N VAL A 66 1.02 -8.58 -17.21
CA VAL A 66 1.82 -9.39 -18.17
C VAL A 66 2.11 -10.77 -17.57
N THR A 67 2.46 -10.84 -16.30
CA THR A 67 2.73 -12.11 -15.60
C THR A 67 1.48 -12.99 -15.54
N LEU A 68 0.32 -12.42 -15.22
CA LEU A 68 -0.97 -13.13 -15.16
C LEU A 68 -1.37 -13.68 -16.53
N ILE A 69 -1.23 -12.89 -17.60
CA ILE A 69 -1.50 -13.35 -18.97
C ILE A 69 -0.53 -14.46 -19.37
N GLY A 70 0.76 -14.28 -19.12
CA GLY A 70 1.79 -15.26 -19.46
C GLY A 70 1.57 -16.61 -18.76
N LEU A 71 1.03 -16.61 -17.55
CA LEU A 71 0.74 -17.80 -16.76
C LEU A 71 -0.73 -18.27 -16.85
N ALA A 72 -1.58 -17.61 -17.65
CA ALA A 72 -3.02 -17.88 -17.67
C ALA A 72 -3.36 -19.32 -18.07
N ARG A 73 -2.54 -19.94 -18.93
CA ARG A 73 -2.73 -21.32 -19.42
C ARG A 73 -1.92 -22.36 -18.64
N CYS A 74 -1.16 -21.96 -17.62
CA CYS A 74 -0.40 -22.87 -16.79
C CYS A 74 -1.31 -23.62 -15.80
N LYS A 75 -0.87 -24.81 -15.38
CA LYS A 75 -1.50 -25.51 -14.25
C LYS A 75 -1.32 -24.68 -12.99
N VAL A 76 -2.31 -24.68 -12.09
CA VAL A 76 -2.32 -23.94 -10.81
C VAL A 76 -1.02 -24.11 -10.03
N TRP A 77 -0.53 -25.35 -9.84
CA TRP A 77 0.69 -25.58 -9.08
C TRP A 77 1.95 -24.99 -9.76
N ILE A 78 2.00 -24.98 -11.10
CA ILE A 78 3.09 -24.36 -11.86
C ILE A 78 3.01 -22.84 -11.70
N ARG A 79 1.80 -22.26 -11.81
CA ARG A 79 1.59 -20.82 -11.64
C ARG A 79 1.99 -20.35 -10.24
N LEU A 80 1.58 -21.06 -9.18
CA LEU A 80 2.00 -20.78 -7.81
C LEU A 80 3.52 -20.88 -7.64
N LEU A 81 4.15 -21.92 -8.21
CA LEU A 81 5.60 -22.07 -8.18
C LEU A 81 6.29 -20.87 -8.87
N MET A 82 5.78 -20.46 -10.04
CA MET A 82 6.31 -19.32 -10.78
C MET A 82 6.17 -18.01 -10.00
N PHE A 83 5.03 -17.78 -9.34
CA PHE A 83 4.88 -16.61 -8.44
C PHE A 83 5.94 -16.61 -7.35
N VAL A 84 6.15 -17.73 -6.65
CA VAL A 84 7.18 -17.83 -5.60
C VAL A 84 8.58 -17.58 -6.17
N VAL A 85 8.90 -18.15 -7.34
CA VAL A 85 10.20 -17.93 -8.00
C VAL A 85 10.40 -16.46 -8.35
N ILE A 86 9.40 -15.82 -8.96
CA ILE A 86 9.45 -14.39 -9.31
C ILE A 86 9.61 -13.54 -8.05
N MET A 87 8.84 -13.81 -7.00
CA MET A 87 8.91 -13.10 -5.72
C MET A 87 10.32 -13.16 -5.11
N LEU A 88 10.89 -14.36 -4.99
CA LEU A 88 12.23 -14.56 -4.43
C LEU A 88 13.31 -13.90 -5.30
N TYR A 89 13.16 -13.96 -6.62
CA TYR A 89 14.05 -13.31 -7.57
C TYR A 89 14.01 -11.78 -7.40
N SER A 90 12.81 -11.19 -7.39
CA SER A 90 12.61 -9.75 -7.19
C SER A 90 13.25 -9.25 -5.90
N LEU A 91 13.03 -9.96 -4.79
CA LEU A 91 13.66 -9.66 -3.52
C LEU A 91 15.19 -9.70 -3.58
N LYS A 92 15.78 -10.73 -4.20
CA LYS A 92 17.23 -10.81 -4.40
C LYS A 92 17.79 -9.70 -5.28
N CYS A 93 17.01 -9.20 -6.22
CA CYS A 93 17.38 -8.07 -7.07
C CYS A 93 17.18 -6.70 -6.39
N GLY A 94 16.73 -6.66 -5.13
CA GLY A 94 16.44 -5.40 -4.44
C GLY A 94 15.15 -4.72 -4.93
N ARG A 95 14.25 -5.48 -5.56
CA ARG A 95 12.97 -5.05 -6.12
C ARG A 95 11.82 -5.45 -5.20
N TRP A 96 11.53 -4.59 -4.22
CA TRP A 96 10.54 -4.87 -3.17
C TRP A 96 9.10 -4.74 -3.68
N ALA A 97 8.83 -3.78 -4.56
CA ALA A 97 7.46 -3.53 -5.03
C ALA A 97 6.96 -4.70 -5.90
N ALA A 98 7.80 -5.24 -6.78
CA ALA A 98 7.45 -6.43 -7.57
C ALA A 98 7.12 -7.65 -6.69
N PHE A 99 7.78 -7.79 -5.53
CA PHE A 99 7.44 -8.84 -4.57
C PHE A 99 6.03 -8.65 -4.01
N GLU A 100 5.64 -7.43 -3.65
CA GLU A 100 4.33 -7.15 -3.07
C GLU A 100 3.20 -7.39 -4.08
N PHE A 101 3.37 -6.95 -5.32
CA PHE A 101 2.35 -7.12 -6.38
C PHE A 101 2.13 -8.59 -6.74
N ILE A 102 3.20 -9.37 -6.94
CA ILE A 102 3.09 -10.80 -7.19
C ILE A 102 2.64 -11.55 -5.93
N GLY A 103 3.05 -11.09 -4.74
CA GLY A 103 2.59 -11.59 -3.45
C GLY A 103 1.08 -11.44 -3.27
N GLY A 104 0.50 -10.31 -3.66
CA GLY A 104 -0.94 -10.11 -3.67
C GLY A 104 -1.68 -11.09 -4.57
N ALA A 105 -1.14 -11.37 -5.77
CA ALA A 105 -1.68 -12.38 -6.67
C ALA A 105 -1.59 -13.81 -6.10
N LEU A 106 -0.48 -14.13 -5.43
CA LEU A 106 -0.30 -15.40 -4.73
C LEU A 106 -1.35 -15.57 -3.61
N VAL A 107 -1.54 -14.54 -2.78
CA VAL A 107 -2.56 -14.52 -1.72
C VAL A 107 -3.95 -14.76 -2.29
N ALA A 108 -4.31 -14.03 -3.35
CA ALA A 108 -5.60 -14.16 -4.02
C ALA A 108 -5.82 -15.59 -4.56
N GLU A 109 -4.82 -16.18 -5.22
CA GLU A 109 -4.93 -17.54 -5.74
C GLU A 109 -5.07 -18.59 -4.63
N VAL A 110 -4.34 -18.44 -3.52
CA VAL A 110 -4.51 -19.28 -2.34
C VAL A 110 -5.94 -19.15 -1.78
N GLY A 111 -6.49 -17.93 -1.73
CA GLY A 111 -7.87 -17.70 -1.32
C GLY A 111 -8.91 -18.38 -2.19
N LEU A 112 -8.75 -18.29 -3.51
CA LEU A 112 -9.63 -18.98 -4.45
C LEU A 112 -9.58 -20.51 -4.28
N ILE A 113 -8.38 -21.06 -4.03
CA ILE A 113 -8.22 -22.51 -3.78
C ILE A 113 -8.89 -22.91 -2.46
N GLN A 114 -8.74 -22.11 -1.41
CA GLN A 114 -9.39 -22.36 -0.12
C GLN A 114 -10.92 -22.33 -0.24
N GLN A 115 -11.46 -21.32 -0.91
CA GLN A 115 -12.89 -21.20 -1.15
C GLN A 115 -13.43 -22.40 -1.95
N ALA A 116 -12.76 -22.78 -3.05
CA ALA A 116 -13.17 -23.93 -3.86
C ALA A 116 -13.10 -25.27 -3.12
N ARG A 117 -12.23 -25.40 -2.10
CA ARG A 117 -12.18 -26.57 -1.22
C ARG A 117 -13.34 -26.57 -0.24
N ALA A 118 -13.60 -25.45 0.43
CA ALA A 118 -14.71 -25.32 1.37
C ALA A 118 -16.06 -25.60 0.69
N GLU A 119 -16.27 -25.11 -0.54
CA GLU A 119 -17.48 -25.41 -1.32
C GLU A 119 -17.62 -26.92 -1.62
N ARG A 120 -16.52 -27.62 -1.95
CA ARG A 120 -16.53 -29.07 -2.18
C ARG A 120 -16.79 -29.87 -0.91
N GLU A 121 -16.27 -29.42 0.22
CA GLU A 121 -16.48 -30.05 1.54
C GLU A 121 -17.92 -29.86 2.00
N SER A 122 -18.49 -28.65 1.86
CA SER A 122 -19.91 -28.41 2.17
C SER A 122 -20.86 -29.29 1.35
N ASN A 123 -20.55 -29.52 0.06
CA ASN A 123 -21.32 -30.42 -0.80
C ASN A 123 -21.17 -31.90 -0.41
N LYS A 124 -20.06 -32.29 0.24
CA LYS A 124 -19.83 -33.65 0.73
C LYS A 124 -20.46 -33.91 2.10
N GLU A 125 -20.45 -32.92 3.00
CA GLU A 125 -21.06 -33.04 4.34
C GLU A 125 -22.59 -33.17 4.28
N VAL A 126 -23.25 -32.59 3.27
CA VAL A 126 -24.66 -32.89 2.95
C VAL A 126 -24.90 -34.40 2.68
N SER A 127 -23.83 -35.15 2.35
CA SER A 127 -23.88 -36.58 2.04
C SER A 127 -23.33 -37.49 3.14
N ALA A 128 -22.69 -36.94 4.17
CA ALA A 128 -22.07 -37.73 5.25
C ALA A 128 -22.01 -36.91 6.54
N SER A 129 -23.04 -37.06 7.38
CA SER A 129 -22.98 -36.71 8.79
C SER A 129 -22.18 -37.78 9.53
N ASP A 130 -20.99 -37.43 10.01
CA ASP A 130 -20.49 -37.75 11.37
C ASP A 130 -18.96 -37.55 11.46
N GLU A 131 -18.52 -37.07 12.63
CA GLU A 131 -17.15 -37.01 13.19
C GLU A 131 -16.53 -35.60 13.41
N GLU A 132 -17.10 -34.82 14.35
CA GLU A 132 -16.46 -33.63 14.91
C GLU A 132 -16.05 -33.82 16.38
N ALA A 133 -14.77 -34.14 16.61
CA ALA A 133 -14.12 -33.93 17.92
C ALA A 133 -12.58 -33.69 17.84
N SER A 134 -11.94 -33.92 16.70
CA SER A 134 -10.46 -33.92 16.57
C SER A 134 -9.84 -32.55 16.20
N GLY A 135 -10.65 -31.56 15.80
CA GLY A 135 -10.16 -30.32 15.17
C GLY A 135 -9.75 -29.17 16.11
N SER A 136 -10.22 -29.14 17.37
CA SER A 136 -10.18 -27.93 18.20
C SER A 136 -8.77 -27.37 18.48
N TRP A 137 -7.80 -28.23 18.83
CA TRP A 137 -6.44 -27.78 19.17
C TRP A 137 -5.62 -27.34 17.94
N LYS A 138 -5.82 -28.00 16.78
CA LYS A 138 -5.15 -27.64 15.52
C LYS A 138 -5.63 -26.28 15.04
N THR A 139 -6.93 -26.05 15.12
CA THR A 139 -7.55 -24.76 14.79
C THR A 139 -7.02 -23.66 15.70
N SER A 140 -6.94 -23.90 17.02
CA SER A 140 -6.35 -22.95 17.97
C SER A 140 -4.88 -22.62 17.66
N ALA A 141 -4.07 -23.63 17.31
CA ALA A 141 -2.67 -23.41 16.94
C ALA A 141 -2.51 -22.57 15.66
N VAL A 142 -3.36 -22.79 14.65
CA VAL A 142 -3.38 -21.99 13.42
C VAL A 142 -3.77 -20.53 13.71
N TYR A 143 -4.80 -20.31 14.54
CA TYR A 143 -5.18 -18.98 14.98
C TYR A 143 -4.06 -18.26 15.74
N ALA A 144 -3.39 -18.96 16.65
CA ALA A 144 -2.25 -18.43 17.39
C ALA A 144 -1.09 -18.07 16.46
N PHE A 145 -0.80 -18.92 15.47
CA PHE A 145 0.24 -18.66 14.47
C PHE A 145 -0.04 -17.41 13.65
N TRP A 146 -1.26 -17.25 13.11
CA TRP A 146 -1.60 -16.07 12.32
C TRP A 146 -1.67 -14.79 13.16
N THR A 147 -2.12 -14.90 14.41
CA THR A 147 -2.11 -13.77 15.36
C THR A 147 -0.67 -13.34 15.67
N ALA A 148 0.24 -14.30 15.89
CA ALA A 148 1.66 -14.01 16.10
C ALA A 148 2.31 -13.37 14.86
N ASN A 149 2.00 -13.87 13.65
CA ASN A 149 2.47 -13.25 12.40
C ASN A 149 1.95 -11.82 12.23
N PHE A 150 0.67 -11.57 12.52
CA PHE A 150 0.10 -10.23 12.45
C PHE A 150 0.80 -9.27 13.43
N ILE A 151 0.99 -9.70 14.69
CA ILE A 151 1.69 -8.89 15.70
C ILE A 151 3.13 -8.62 15.27
N PHE A 152 3.83 -9.63 14.75
CA PHE A 152 5.20 -9.47 14.25
C PHE A 152 5.26 -8.48 13.08
N ALA A 153 4.36 -8.58 12.11
CA ALA A 153 4.30 -7.67 10.98
C ALA A 153 3.98 -6.23 11.39
N MET A 154 3.06 -6.03 12.34
CA MET A 154 2.76 -4.72 12.91
C MET A 154 3.95 -4.13 13.68
N TRP A 155 4.74 -4.98 14.35
CA TRP A 155 5.96 -4.56 15.01
C TRP A 155 7.05 -4.15 14.01
N ILE A 156 7.20 -4.89 12.90
CA ILE A 156 8.08 -4.52 11.79
C ILE A 156 7.67 -3.19 11.15
N ALA A 157 6.37 -2.91 11.04
CA ALA A 157 5.87 -1.63 10.52
C ALA A 157 6.33 -0.41 11.36
N GLY A 158 6.74 -0.63 12.62
CA GLY A 158 7.33 0.39 13.49
C GLY A 158 8.81 0.71 13.20
N TRP A 159 9.36 0.29 12.06
CA TRP A 159 10.77 0.51 11.73
C TRP A 159 11.14 2.00 11.63
N PRO A 160 12.20 2.46 12.30
CA PRO A 160 12.57 3.87 12.27
C PRO A 160 13.33 4.23 10.98
N ASN A 161 13.07 5.42 10.45
CA ASN A 161 13.76 5.92 9.26
C ASN A 161 15.28 6.02 9.43
N LYS A 162 15.76 6.25 10.66
CA LYS A 162 17.20 6.42 10.96
C LYS A 162 17.56 5.69 12.25
N ASN A 163 18.82 5.22 12.33
CA ASN A 163 19.41 4.63 13.53
C ASN A 163 18.63 3.42 14.11
N VAL A 164 18.19 2.49 13.25
CA VAL A 164 17.51 1.26 13.71
C VAL A 164 18.30 0.48 14.76
N LEU A 165 19.64 0.51 14.69
CA LEU A 165 20.52 -0.15 15.66
C LEU A 165 20.40 0.39 17.09
N LYS A 166 19.85 1.59 17.29
CA LYS A 166 19.57 2.16 18.62
C LYS A 166 18.18 1.82 19.14
N THR A 167 17.31 1.26 18.30
CA THR A 167 15.92 1.01 18.64
C THR A 167 15.78 -0.35 19.32
N PRO A 168 15.30 -0.41 20.58
CA PRO A 168 15.14 -1.66 21.30
C PRO A 168 14.29 -2.67 20.53
N GLY A 169 14.73 -3.93 20.49
CA GLY A 169 14.08 -4.99 19.74
C GLY A 169 14.49 -5.03 18.28
N LEU A 170 14.24 -3.97 17.51
CA LEU A 170 14.54 -3.93 16.06
C LEU A 170 16.05 -3.98 15.79
N SER A 171 16.86 -3.46 16.70
CA SER A 171 18.33 -3.52 16.60
C SER A 171 18.89 -4.93 16.49
N ARG A 172 18.18 -5.95 17.00
CA ARG A 172 18.62 -7.36 16.93
C ARG A 172 18.38 -7.98 15.55
N ILE A 173 17.32 -7.57 14.87
CA ILE A 173 16.97 -8.12 13.54
C ILE A 173 17.56 -7.30 12.40
N ALA A 174 17.86 -6.02 12.62
CA ALA A 174 18.38 -5.12 11.60
C ALA A 174 19.64 -5.67 10.88
N PRO A 175 20.63 -6.28 11.57
CA PRO A 175 21.79 -6.89 10.90
C PRO A 175 21.46 -8.09 10.01
N HIS A 176 20.27 -8.69 10.16
CA HIS A 176 19.79 -9.81 9.35
C HIS A 176 18.94 -9.36 8.15
N THR A 177 18.96 -8.07 7.84
CA THR A 177 18.33 -7.53 6.63
C THR A 177 18.97 -8.15 5.38
N MET A 178 18.14 -8.55 4.44
CA MET A 178 18.56 -9.22 3.22
C MET A 178 19.42 -8.32 2.33
N GLU A 179 20.45 -8.88 1.69
CA GLU A 179 21.17 -8.19 0.63
C GLU A 179 20.34 -8.16 -0.67
N PRO A 180 20.36 -7.06 -1.45
CA PRO A 180 21.26 -5.90 -1.37
C PRO A 180 20.75 -4.75 -0.47
N TYR A 181 19.61 -4.93 0.24
CA TYR A 181 19.00 -3.85 1.01
C TYR A 181 19.93 -3.34 2.11
N TRP A 182 20.61 -4.24 2.83
CA TRP A 182 21.49 -3.84 3.92
C TRP A 182 22.72 -3.06 3.45
N SER A 183 23.47 -3.57 2.47
CA SER A 183 24.74 -2.96 2.05
C SER A 183 24.63 -1.85 1.02
N GLN A 184 23.65 -1.91 0.11
CA GLN A 184 23.59 -1.02 -1.05
C GLN A 184 22.54 0.09 -0.94
N LYS A 185 21.52 -0.07 -0.07
CA LYS A 185 20.44 0.91 0.06
C LYS A 185 20.70 1.88 1.23
N PRO A 186 20.24 3.14 1.12
CA PRO A 186 20.25 4.09 2.24
C PRO A 186 19.46 3.55 3.44
N GLN A 187 19.78 4.01 4.66
CA GLN A 187 19.13 3.54 5.90
C GLN A 187 17.59 3.58 5.86
N GLU A 188 17.03 4.61 5.22
CA GLU A 188 15.59 4.81 5.08
C GLU A 188 14.92 3.72 4.21
N GLN A 189 15.70 3.04 3.37
CA GLN A 189 15.26 2.01 2.42
C GLN A 189 15.68 0.59 2.83
N GLN A 190 16.58 0.46 3.81
CA GLN A 190 17.03 -0.86 4.31
C GLN A 190 15.85 -1.71 4.81
N ALA A 191 14.81 -1.07 5.34
CA ALA A 191 13.61 -1.74 5.85
C ALA A 191 12.68 -2.28 4.75
N PHE A 192 12.87 -1.91 3.48
CA PHE A 192 11.86 -2.18 2.44
C PHE A 192 11.60 -3.67 2.21
N SER A 193 12.63 -4.52 2.34
CA SER A 193 12.41 -5.97 2.31
C SER A 193 11.56 -6.46 3.48
N TRP A 194 11.74 -5.88 4.67
CA TRP A 194 10.96 -6.22 5.85
C TRP A 194 9.52 -5.71 5.75
N PHE A 195 9.33 -4.51 5.19
CA PHE A 195 7.99 -3.98 4.91
C PHE A 195 7.25 -4.84 3.90
N ALA A 196 7.89 -5.27 2.82
CA ALA A 196 7.29 -6.15 1.83
C ALA A 196 6.84 -7.49 2.44
N LEU A 197 7.70 -8.10 3.27
CA LEU A 197 7.35 -9.32 4.01
C LEU A 197 6.22 -9.08 5.03
N GLY A 198 6.29 -7.99 5.78
CA GLY A 198 5.30 -7.62 6.78
C GLY A 198 3.92 -7.33 6.15
N ALA A 199 3.89 -6.59 5.05
CA ALA A 199 2.67 -6.31 4.31
C ALA A 199 2.00 -7.62 3.83
N MET A 200 2.78 -8.54 3.24
CA MET A 200 2.26 -9.84 2.83
C MET A 200 1.74 -10.66 4.03
N GLN A 201 2.45 -10.66 5.16
CA GLN A 201 2.00 -11.32 6.40
C GLN A 201 0.70 -10.73 6.92
N VAL A 202 0.53 -9.40 6.89
CA VAL A 202 -0.72 -8.73 7.28
C VAL A 202 -1.87 -9.16 6.40
N VAL A 203 -1.70 -9.15 5.07
CA VAL A 203 -2.79 -9.54 4.15
C VAL A 203 -3.16 -11.02 4.34
N PHE A 204 -2.19 -11.92 4.48
CA PHE A 204 -2.48 -13.32 4.80
C PHE A 204 -3.18 -13.45 6.15
N ALA A 205 -2.73 -12.75 7.19
CA ALA A 205 -3.41 -12.79 8.49
C ALA A 205 -4.85 -12.27 8.39
N CYS A 206 -5.11 -11.20 7.62
CA CYS A 206 -6.46 -10.72 7.35
C CYS A 206 -7.30 -11.76 6.62
N GLN A 207 -6.73 -12.58 5.74
CA GLN A 207 -7.46 -13.67 5.07
C GLN A 207 -7.77 -14.84 6.01
N GLN A 208 -6.95 -15.09 7.02
CA GLN A 208 -7.07 -16.28 7.87
C GLN A 208 -7.77 -16.00 9.22
N LEU A 209 -7.84 -14.74 9.67
CA LEU A 209 -8.41 -14.35 10.96
C LEU A 209 -9.81 -13.71 10.79
N PRO A 210 -10.91 -14.39 11.18
CA PRO A 210 -12.27 -13.87 11.03
C PRO A 210 -12.53 -12.56 11.78
N LEU A 211 -11.82 -12.32 12.89
CA LEU A 211 -11.95 -11.06 13.63
C LEU A 211 -11.44 -9.88 12.80
N LEU A 212 -10.29 -10.04 12.13
CA LEU A 212 -9.75 -9.01 11.24
C LEU A 212 -10.65 -8.83 10.02
N GLN A 213 -11.16 -9.93 9.44
CA GLN A 213 -12.13 -9.84 8.34
C GLN A 213 -13.35 -9.01 8.74
N LYS A 214 -13.98 -9.33 9.88
CA LYS A 214 -15.15 -8.60 10.39
C LYS A 214 -14.87 -7.12 10.59
N PHE A 215 -13.68 -6.79 11.09
CA PHE A 215 -13.27 -5.40 11.27
C PHE A 215 -13.11 -4.66 9.93
N PHE A 216 -12.34 -5.23 8.99
CA PHE A 216 -12.04 -4.59 7.70
C PHE A 216 -13.21 -4.60 6.71
N THR A 217 -14.20 -5.47 6.91
CA THR A 217 -15.46 -5.51 6.15
C THR A 217 -16.58 -4.71 6.81
N SER A 218 -16.31 -4.00 7.92
CA SER A 218 -17.29 -3.09 8.53
C SER A 218 -17.61 -1.89 7.63
N GLY A 219 -18.81 -1.31 7.77
CA GLY A 219 -19.24 -0.16 6.97
C GLY A 219 -18.26 1.03 6.98
N PRO A 220 -17.76 1.49 8.16
CA PRO A 220 -16.76 2.54 8.23
C PRO A 220 -15.45 2.18 7.52
N ALA A 221 -14.97 0.94 7.67
CA ALA A 221 -13.74 0.49 7.00
C ALA A 221 -13.91 0.44 5.48
N GLN A 222 -15.07 -0.01 4.97
CA GLN A 222 -15.36 0.02 3.53
C GLN A 222 -15.47 1.45 2.98
N TYR A 223 -16.05 2.38 3.75
CA TYR A 223 -16.05 3.79 3.35
C TYR A 223 -14.61 4.34 3.24
N LEU A 224 -13.76 4.07 4.24
CA LEU A 224 -12.35 4.44 4.20
C LEU A 224 -11.61 3.81 3.01
N ALA A 225 -11.93 2.56 2.67
CA ALA A 225 -11.38 1.89 1.49
C ALA A 225 -11.80 2.60 0.18
N ASN A 226 -13.07 2.98 0.04
CA ASN A 226 -13.58 3.68 -1.14
C ASN A 226 -12.89 5.02 -1.37
N ILE A 227 -12.64 5.80 -0.30
CA ILE A 227 -11.97 7.11 -0.42
C ILE A 227 -10.44 7.02 -0.29
N SER A 228 -9.86 5.84 -0.13
CA SER A 228 -8.43 5.68 0.23
C SER A 228 -7.47 6.34 -0.76
N TYR A 229 -7.71 6.17 -2.06
CA TYR A 229 -6.93 6.82 -3.12
C TYR A 229 -7.09 8.34 -3.10
N ALA A 230 -8.32 8.83 -2.97
CA ALA A 230 -8.60 10.26 -2.85
C ALA A 230 -7.96 10.88 -1.59
N LEU A 231 -7.98 10.16 -0.47
CA LEU A 231 -7.36 10.54 0.79
C LEU A 231 -5.84 10.64 0.63
N TYR A 232 -5.23 9.64 -0.01
CA TYR A 232 -3.81 9.64 -0.33
C TYR A 232 -3.42 10.83 -1.22
N LEU A 233 -4.21 11.18 -2.23
CA LEU A 233 -3.91 12.35 -3.07
C LEU A 233 -4.12 13.67 -2.33
N MET A 234 -5.22 13.82 -1.57
CA MET A 234 -5.64 15.11 -1.03
C MET A 234 -4.96 15.47 0.29
N HIS A 235 -4.40 14.52 1.05
CA HIS A 235 -3.82 14.84 2.36
C HIS A 235 -2.63 15.79 2.26
N GLY A 236 -1.71 15.62 1.31
CA GLY A 236 -0.53 16.49 1.17
C GLY A 236 -0.87 17.97 0.94
N PRO A 237 -1.63 18.32 -0.12
CA PRO A 237 -2.01 19.71 -0.39
C PRO A 237 -2.77 20.36 0.77
N PHE A 238 -3.63 19.60 1.45
CA PHE A 238 -4.40 20.11 2.58
C PHE A 238 -3.55 20.26 3.84
N LEU A 239 -2.58 19.37 4.09
CA LEU A 239 -1.59 19.58 5.15
C LEU A 239 -0.77 20.85 4.86
N ASP A 240 -0.33 21.07 3.62
CA ASP A 240 0.41 22.29 3.27
C ASP A 240 -0.40 23.57 3.50
N ILE A 241 -1.71 23.55 3.23
CA ILE A 241 -2.60 24.72 3.43
C ILE A 241 -2.99 24.91 4.91
N PHE A 242 -3.29 23.85 5.64
CA PHE A 242 -3.91 23.94 6.97
C PHE A 242 -2.93 23.68 8.12
N ALA A 243 -1.91 22.84 7.96
CA ALA A 243 -1.02 22.46 9.05
C ALA A 243 -0.25 23.65 9.62
N HIS A 244 0.25 24.56 8.77
CA HIS A 244 0.96 25.74 9.24
C HIS A 244 0.07 26.75 9.99
N ARG A 245 -1.26 26.64 9.86
CA ARG A 245 -2.24 27.46 10.59
C ARG A 245 -2.69 26.77 11.88
N TRP A 246 -2.94 25.47 11.83
CA TRP A 246 -3.46 24.70 12.96
C TRP A 246 -2.37 24.31 13.96
N MET A 247 -1.22 23.84 13.49
CA MET A 247 -0.19 23.25 14.34
C MET A 247 0.42 24.21 15.36
N PRO A 248 0.61 25.52 15.07
CA PRO A 248 1.07 26.46 16.09
C PRO A 248 0.18 26.49 17.35
N TYR A 249 -1.14 26.41 17.18
CA TYR A 249 -2.07 26.39 18.32
C TYR A 249 -1.93 25.11 19.13
N VAL A 250 -1.86 23.96 18.46
CA VAL A 250 -1.67 22.67 19.13
C VAL A 250 -0.33 22.61 19.87
N TRP A 251 0.75 23.07 19.24
CA TRP A 251 2.06 23.14 19.90
C TRP A 251 2.05 24.11 21.09
N SER A 252 1.34 25.24 20.99
CA SER A 252 1.19 26.16 22.13
C SER A 252 0.44 25.52 23.31
N ALA A 253 -0.58 24.71 23.04
CA ALA A 253 -1.36 24.03 24.08
C ALA A 253 -0.56 22.96 24.83
N VAL A 254 0.48 22.42 24.21
CA VAL A 254 1.29 21.32 24.74
C VAL A 254 2.66 21.80 25.29
N GLY A 255 2.84 23.12 25.43
CA GLY A 255 4.03 23.73 26.05
C GLY A 255 5.17 24.08 25.09
N GLY A 256 4.91 24.09 23.79
CA GLY A 256 5.86 24.48 22.74
C GLY A 256 6.74 23.33 22.23
N ILE A 257 7.33 23.53 21.04
CA ILE A 257 8.14 22.51 20.35
C ILE A 257 9.46 22.25 21.07
N GLU A 258 10.13 23.30 21.56
CA GLU A 258 11.51 23.22 22.05
C GLU A 258 11.65 22.43 23.36
N ASN A 259 10.63 22.47 24.22
CA ASN A 259 10.61 21.75 25.51
C ASN A 259 9.79 20.45 25.44
N SER A 260 9.47 19.96 24.23
CA SER A 260 8.54 18.85 24.04
C SER A 260 9.20 17.48 24.31
N GLY A 261 8.85 16.85 25.44
CA GLY A 261 9.12 15.43 25.71
C GLY A 261 8.24 14.48 24.89
N MET A 262 8.46 13.16 24.99
CA MET A 262 7.76 12.16 24.18
C MET A 262 6.23 12.30 24.23
N TRP A 263 5.64 12.36 25.43
CA TRP A 263 4.19 12.48 25.61
C TRP A 263 3.61 13.75 25.00
N SER A 264 4.30 14.87 25.17
CA SER A 264 3.88 16.15 24.61
C SER A 264 3.85 16.12 23.08
N ARG A 265 4.82 15.46 22.43
CA ARG A 265 4.83 15.23 20.99
C ARG A 265 3.71 14.29 20.55
N THR A 266 3.44 13.24 21.32
CA THR A 266 2.33 12.31 21.06
C THR A 266 0.98 13.04 21.14
N PHE A 267 0.75 13.88 22.14
CA PHE A 267 -0.47 14.67 22.23
C PHE A 267 -0.59 15.70 21.11
N ALA A 268 0.51 16.35 20.73
CA ALA A 268 0.52 17.26 19.59
C ALA A 268 0.20 16.53 18.27
N TRP A 269 0.68 15.31 18.10
CA TRP A 269 0.35 14.46 16.95
C TRP A 269 -1.14 14.12 16.91
N PHE A 270 -1.73 13.71 18.04
CA PHE A 270 -3.19 13.47 18.13
C PHE A 270 -4.00 14.76 17.86
N GLY A 271 -3.57 15.90 18.40
CA GLY A 271 -4.21 17.19 18.11
C GLY A 271 -4.12 17.57 16.63
N GLY A 272 -3.00 17.24 15.97
CA GLY A 272 -2.82 17.38 14.54
C GLY A 272 -3.80 16.52 13.75
N ILE A 273 -3.86 15.22 14.05
CA ILE A 273 -4.80 14.30 13.38
C ILE A 273 -6.23 14.76 13.57
N LEU A 274 -6.66 15.07 14.79
CA LEU A 274 -8.06 15.44 15.04
C LEU A 274 -8.46 16.73 14.32
N GLY A 275 -7.59 17.75 14.29
CA GLY A 275 -7.90 19.01 13.62
C GLY A 275 -7.74 18.98 12.10
N LEU A 276 -6.72 18.29 11.59
CA LEU A 276 -6.40 18.27 10.16
C LEU A 276 -7.17 17.18 9.40
N SER A 277 -7.59 16.10 10.07
CA SER A 277 -8.40 15.06 9.43
C SER A 277 -9.70 15.64 8.86
N ILE A 278 -10.39 16.54 9.57
CA ILE A 278 -11.67 17.11 9.14
C ILE A 278 -11.60 17.71 7.71
N PRO A 279 -10.75 18.71 7.43
CA PRO A 279 -10.65 19.27 6.09
C PRO A 279 -10.09 18.28 5.06
N ILE A 280 -9.20 17.36 5.47
CA ILE A 280 -8.63 16.33 4.59
C ILE A 280 -9.70 15.32 4.15
N PHE A 281 -10.50 14.78 5.07
CA PHE A 281 -11.58 13.83 4.77
C PHE A 281 -12.67 14.47 3.91
N TRP A 282 -13.02 15.73 4.21
CA TRP A 282 -13.97 16.48 3.40
C TRP A 282 -13.49 16.67 1.96
N ALA A 283 -12.23 17.07 1.79
CA ALA A 283 -11.64 17.23 0.47
C ALA A 283 -11.51 15.90 -0.29
N ALA A 284 -11.13 14.84 0.42
CA ALA A 284 -11.02 13.49 -0.14
C ALA A 284 -12.39 12.97 -0.61
N ASP A 285 -13.47 13.13 0.16
CA ASP A 285 -14.82 12.71 -0.27
C ASP A 285 -15.30 13.49 -1.49
N ILE A 286 -15.04 14.80 -1.55
CA ILE A 286 -15.35 15.61 -2.74
C ILE A 286 -14.55 15.14 -3.96
N PHE A 287 -13.24 14.96 -3.81
CA PHE A 287 -12.38 14.50 -4.89
C PHE A 287 -12.80 13.12 -5.39
N TRP A 288 -13.10 12.21 -4.48
CA TRP A 288 -13.59 10.87 -4.80
C TRP A 288 -14.87 10.92 -5.66
N ARG A 289 -15.88 11.69 -5.24
CA ARG A 289 -17.15 11.80 -5.98
C ARG A 289 -17.03 12.55 -7.30
N ALA A 290 -16.21 13.60 -7.33
CA ALA A 290 -16.16 14.52 -8.47
C ALA A 290 -15.14 14.12 -9.54
N VAL A 291 -14.10 13.36 -9.18
CA VAL A 291 -12.98 13.04 -10.08
C VAL A 291 -12.76 11.55 -10.17
N ASP A 292 -12.64 10.84 -9.04
CA ASP A 292 -12.26 9.44 -9.04
C ASP A 292 -13.35 8.54 -9.66
N ILE A 293 -14.59 8.63 -9.15
CA ILE A 293 -15.72 7.86 -9.67
C ILE A 293 -15.92 8.11 -11.19
N PRO A 294 -16.01 9.37 -11.68
CA PRO A 294 -16.15 9.62 -13.11
C PRO A 294 -14.98 9.11 -13.95
N SER A 295 -13.75 9.07 -13.40
CA SER A 295 -12.59 8.54 -14.11
C SER A 295 -12.69 7.03 -14.32
N VAL A 296 -13.18 6.30 -13.31
CA VAL A 296 -13.45 4.86 -13.42
C VAL A 296 -14.60 4.59 -14.39
N GLU A 297 -15.66 5.40 -14.36
CA GLU A 297 -16.77 5.29 -15.30
C GLU A 297 -16.33 5.54 -16.74
N LEU A 298 -15.46 6.52 -16.97
CA LEU A 298 -14.85 6.79 -18.28
C LEU A 298 -14.03 5.58 -18.76
N ALA A 299 -13.20 4.99 -17.90
CA ALA A 299 -12.41 3.81 -18.24
C ALA A 299 -13.30 2.62 -18.61
N LYS A 300 -14.35 2.34 -17.84
CA LYS A 300 -15.33 1.27 -18.15
C LYS A 300 -16.10 1.53 -19.43
N TRP A 301 -16.47 2.78 -19.68
CA TRP A 301 -17.12 3.17 -20.92
C TRP A 301 -16.20 2.92 -22.12
N LEU A 302 -14.92 3.29 -22.03
CA LEU A 302 -13.93 3.00 -23.08
C LEU A 302 -13.77 1.50 -23.29
N GLU A 303 -13.60 0.73 -22.22
CA GLU A 303 -13.50 -0.73 -22.27
C GLU A 303 -14.72 -1.36 -22.99
N GLY A 304 -15.93 -0.94 -22.63
CA GLY A 304 -17.16 -1.44 -23.24
C GLY A 304 -17.33 -1.12 -24.72
N ASN A 305 -16.64 -0.09 -25.23
CA ASN A 305 -16.58 0.20 -26.67
C ASN A 305 -15.51 -0.60 -27.41
N CYS A 306 -14.51 -1.14 -26.69
CA CYS A 306 -13.39 -1.90 -27.25
C CYS A 306 -13.63 -3.41 -27.24
N ILE A 307 -14.46 -3.93 -26.34
CA ILE A 307 -14.75 -5.36 -26.22
C ILE A 307 -15.89 -5.74 -27.17
N VAL A 308 -15.69 -6.83 -27.94
CA VAL A 308 -16.78 -7.47 -28.68
C VAL A 308 -17.74 -8.06 -27.66
N LYS A 309 -19.00 -7.63 -27.68
CA LYS A 309 -20.03 -8.19 -26.82
C LYS A 309 -20.18 -9.67 -27.16
N GLU A 310 -19.94 -10.54 -26.18
CA GLU A 310 -20.30 -11.95 -26.31
C GLU A 310 -21.84 -12.02 -26.29
N ASP A 311 -22.41 -12.56 -27.37
CA ASP A 311 -23.85 -12.80 -27.53
C ASP A 311 -24.37 -13.89 -26.57
#